data_AF-A0A4S9XFM3-F1
#
_entry.id   AF-A0A4S9XFM3-F1
#
_cell.length_a   1.000
_cell.length_b   1.000
_cell.length_c   1.000
_cell.angle_alpha   90.00
_cell.angle_beta   90.00
_cell.angle_gamma   90.00
#
_symmetry.space_group_name_H-M   'P 1'
#
loop_
_entity.id
_entity.type
_entity.pdbx_description
1 polymer ?
#
loop_
_entity_poly.entity_id
_entity_poly.type
_entity_poly.pdbx_seq_one_letter_code
_entity_poly.pdbx_strand_id
1 'polypeptide(L)'
;MAGPEVNQLSSAQCILLTVHYASEANIRALYAFTPLRLDVLSPELVLRIVLSYLPETVDPSLYTTYVREVATRIYLEQQEPLKVDPSPVTSLSPEQAQRRVNKLHISDLSPPAFPPHAPNDLLTRFVIHRANRIDSETGLLTLVPRLAEPFLDTNEYIRTWYVAVVLPLLRFRYEYYPDTKDPPTLPSFEKLDGQHGIDLLLSNVTHVDHEITSSTESEGIAARDTRAMVGPWMYGHTERKRRRLYNKTDDKPDVKHHDQDTVRSPPRTAFIKLDGVSKEDKTGHDWEYVFEWMVHNAVDDFAVVTNLIEEWDEPDVLLRPEHPLATPKLETYMLLQMMVYSAYQLAGLGHSISILNVAKLRFFATQDEQLALLLKIVHGLAAKGKRDDHQWQHDYDKLIWLWNWNIELEDEGLKGAGIFGHIEKTTIEREFLKVLVSNGCESDDDLASDVERMLHIFDD
;
A
#
# COMPACT_ATOMS: atom_id res chain seq x y z
N MET A 1 -9.29 44.51 12.00
CA MET A 1 -10.00 44.71 13.29
C MET A 1 -11.42 44.20 13.10
N ALA A 2 -11.84 43.17 13.82
CA ALA A 2 -13.21 42.66 13.76
C ALA A 2 -14.20 43.76 14.18
N GLY A 3 -15.36 43.82 13.52
CA GLY A 3 -16.44 44.69 13.99
C GLY A 3 -16.92 44.24 15.37
N PRO A 4 -17.31 45.17 16.28
CA PRO A 4 -17.74 44.86 17.65
C PRO A 4 -18.91 43.87 17.73
N GLU A 5 -19.64 43.67 16.64
CA GLU A 5 -20.81 42.77 16.55
C GLU A 5 -20.44 41.27 16.53
N VAL A 6 -19.28 40.89 15.98
CA VAL A 6 -18.90 39.47 15.81
C VAL A 6 -18.44 38.83 17.13
N ASN A 7 -17.77 39.61 17.98
CA ASN A 7 -17.32 39.17 19.30
C ASN A 7 -18.48 39.01 20.30
N GLN A 8 -19.65 39.59 20.00
CA GLN A 8 -20.85 39.50 20.84
C GLN A 8 -21.72 38.28 20.52
N LEU A 9 -21.41 37.55 19.44
CA LEU A 9 -22.18 36.37 19.06
C LEU A 9 -22.04 35.28 20.13
N SER A 10 -23.15 34.64 20.47
CA SER A 10 -23.14 33.42 21.28
C SER A 10 -22.46 32.25 20.54
N SER A 11 -22.05 31.21 21.27
CA SER A 11 -21.43 30.02 20.66
C SER A 11 -22.33 29.38 19.60
N ALA A 12 -23.64 29.30 19.87
CA ALA A 12 -24.59 28.75 18.92
C ALA A 12 -24.73 29.60 17.64
N GLN A 13 -24.71 30.92 17.75
CA GLN A 13 -24.72 31.81 16.58
C GLN A 13 -23.44 31.67 15.75
N CYS A 14 -22.28 31.45 16.39
CA CYS A 14 -21.02 31.21 15.67
C CYS A 14 -21.07 29.91 14.86
N ILE A 15 -21.60 28.83 15.45
CA ILE A 15 -21.76 27.55 14.76
C ILE A 15 -22.70 27.71 13.56
N LEU A 16 -23.85 28.36 13.75
CA LEU A 16 -24.81 28.59 12.66
C LEU A 16 -24.25 29.47 11.55
N LEU A 17 -23.46 30.50 11.89
CA LEU A 17 -22.84 31.37 10.89
C LEU A 17 -21.78 30.59 10.07
N THR A 18 -21.00 29.73 10.74
CA THR A 18 -20.03 28.84 10.06
C THR A 18 -20.74 27.86 9.13
N VAL A 19 -21.85 27.26 9.58
CA VAL A 19 -22.69 26.38 8.76
C VAL A 19 -23.25 27.12 7.56
N HIS A 20 -23.74 28.35 7.73
CA HIS A 20 -24.25 29.16 6.65
C HIS A 20 -23.18 29.44 5.58
N TYR A 21 -21.98 29.88 5.98
CA TYR A 21 -20.89 30.12 5.04
C TYR A 21 -20.40 28.84 4.35
N ALA A 22 -20.38 27.70 5.04
CA ALA A 22 -20.07 26.42 4.43
C ALA A 22 -21.12 26.03 3.37
N SER A 23 -22.41 26.13 3.70
CA SER A 23 -23.51 25.84 2.78
C SER A 23 -23.52 26.72 1.52
N GLU A 24 -23.08 27.97 1.63
CA GLU A 24 -22.95 28.89 0.49
C GLU A 24 -21.61 28.76 -0.26
N ALA A 25 -20.75 27.81 0.12
CA ALA A 25 -19.38 27.67 -0.39
C ALA A 25 -18.55 28.96 -0.28
N ASN A 26 -18.84 29.81 0.72
CA ASN A 26 -18.16 31.08 0.95
C ASN A 26 -16.88 30.87 1.76
N ILE A 27 -15.87 30.27 1.12
CA ILE A 27 -14.59 29.93 1.76
C ILE A 27 -13.85 31.17 2.28
N ARG A 28 -14.01 32.32 1.61
CA ARG A 28 -13.42 33.60 2.06
C ARG A 28 -14.01 34.07 3.39
N ALA A 29 -15.32 33.96 3.56
CA ALA A 29 -15.96 34.30 4.83
C ALA A 29 -15.58 33.32 5.95
N LEU A 30 -15.45 32.02 5.65
CA LEU A 30 -14.91 31.03 6.58
C LEU A 30 -13.49 31.38 7.02
N TYR A 31 -12.61 31.70 6.08
CA TYR A 31 -11.23 32.17 6.34
C TYR A 31 -11.18 33.37 7.27
N ALA A 32 -12.04 34.37 7.02
CA ALA A 32 -12.07 35.60 7.80
C ALA A 32 -12.70 35.40 9.19
N PHE A 33 -13.66 34.48 9.33
CA PHE A 33 -14.43 34.31 10.56
C PHE A 33 -13.79 33.34 11.55
N THR A 34 -13.23 32.21 11.09
CA THR A 34 -12.67 31.18 11.99
C THR A 34 -11.65 31.71 12.99
N PRO A 35 -10.64 32.53 12.60
CA PRO A 35 -9.64 33.05 13.54
C PRO A 35 -10.22 34.01 14.59
N LEU A 36 -11.38 34.63 14.32
CA LEU A 36 -11.99 35.58 15.24
C LEU A 36 -12.65 34.90 16.43
N ARG A 37 -13.05 33.63 16.28
CA ARG A 37 -13.85 32.88 17.28
C ARG A 37 -13.26 31.52 17.61
N LEU A 38 -11.94 31.47 17.78
CA LEU A 38 -11.21 30.25 18.18
C LEU A 38 -11.64 29.71 19.56
N ASP A 39 -12.29 30.54 20.38
CA ASP A 39 -12.94 30.16 21.64
C ASP A 39 -14.09 29.16 21.45
N VAL A 40 -14.75 29.18 20.28
CA VAL A 40 -15.87 28.32 19.93
C VAL A 40 -15.52 27.35 18.79
N LEU A 41 -14.79 27.83 17.79
CA LEU A 41 -14.53 27.14 16.54
C LEU A 41 -13.23 26.36 16.62
N SER A 42 -13.26 25.21 17.30
CA SER A 42 -12.13 24.28 17.27
C SER A 42 -11.88 23.78 15.84
N PRO A 43 -10.63 23.48 15.45
CA PRO A 43 -10.32 22.96 14.12
C PRO A 43 -11.16 21.75 13.71
N GLU A 44 -11.35 20.81 14.63
CA GLU A 44 -12.15 19.62 14.38
C GLU A 44 -13.62 19.98 14.13
N LEU A 45 -14.21 20.88 14.91
CA LEU A 45 -15.58 21.34 14.69
C LEU A 45 -15.73 22.02 13.34
N VAL A 46 -14.79 22.89 12.97
CA VAL A 46 -14.79 23.59 11.68
C VAL A 46 -14.73 22.58 10.53
N LEU A 47 -13.79 21.64 10.56
CA LEU A 47 -13.67 20.63 9.51
C LEU A 47 -14.89 19.72 9.43
N ARG A 48 -15.51 19.37 10.56
CA ARG A 48 -16.77 18.61 10.57
C ARG A 48 -17.93 19.40 9.96
N ILE A 49 -18.01 20.72 10.21
CA ILE A 49 -19.00 21.60 9.57
C ILE A 49 -18.75 21.68 8.07
N VAL A 50 -17.51 21.94 7.65
CA VAL A 50 -17.14 21.96 6.22
C VAL A 50 -17.49 20.63 5.55
N LEU A 51 -17.14 19.50 6.18
CA LEU A 51 -17.46 18.18 5.66
C LEU A 51 -18.97 17.94 5.49
N SER A 52 -19.77 18.44 6.42
CA SER A 52 -21.21 18.18 6.49
C SER A 52 -22.07 19.15 5.65
N TYR A 53 -21.60 20.38 5.45
CA TYR A 53 -22.42 21.45 4.86
C TYR A 53 -21.82 22.08 3.60
N LEU A 54 -20.52 21.93 3.31
CA LEU A 54 -19.97 22.38 2.03
C LEU A 54 -20.46 21.46 0.90
N PRO A 55 -21.13 21.96 -0.16
CA PRO A 55 -21.63 21.10 -1.23
C PRO A 55 -20.51 20.29 -1.90
N GLU A 56 -20.75 19.00 -2.13
CA GLU A 56 -19.79 18.04 -2.68
C GLU A 56 -19.30 18.41 -4.08
N THR A 57 -20.05 19.23 -4.81
CA THR A 57 -19.72 19.72 -6.16
C THR A 57 -18.75 20.91 -6.18
N VAL A 58 -18.40 21.48 -5.01
CA VAL A 58 -17.46 22.61 -4.93
C VAL A 58 -16.07 22.13 -5.30
N ASP A 59 -15.39 22.89 -6.17
CA ASP A 59 -14.02 22.60 -6.58
C ASP A 59 -13.07 22.58 -5.36
N PRO A 60 -12.39 21.45 -5.08
CA PRO A 60 -11.47 21.35 -3.94
C PRO A 60 -10.33 22.37 -3.92
N SER A 61 -9.87 22.85 -5.08
CA SER A 61 -8.83 23.88 -5.15
C SER A 61 -9.21 25.18 -4.43
N LEU A 62 -10.51 25.44 -4.22
CA LEU A 62 -11.00 26.62 -3.51
C LEU A 62 -10.90 26.51 -1.99
N TYR A 63 -10.79 25.30 -1.43
CA TYR A 63 -10.88 25.08 0.02
C TYR A 63 -9.78 24.19 0.60
N THR A 64 -8.94 23.54 -0.20
CA THR A 64 -7.85 22.68 0.31
C THR A 64 -6.82 23.45 1.12
N THR A 65 -6.49 24.68 0.72
CA THR A 65 -5.63 25.58 1.52
C THR A 65 -6.29 25.90 2.87
N TYR A 66 -7.58 26.23 2.86
CA TYR A 66 -8.32 26.50 4.10
C TYR A 66 -8.27 25.30 5.03
N VAL A 67 -8.63 24.12 4.53
CA VAL A 67 -8.61 22.86 5.27
C VAL A 67 -7.22 22.56 5.85
N ARG A 68 -6.15 22.77 5.06
CA ARG A 68 -4.77 22.59 5.53
C ARG A 68 -4.50 23.49 6.72
N GLU A 69 -4.78 24.79 6.59
CA GLU A 69 -4.55 25.75 7.66
C GLU A 69 -5.41 25.47 8.89
N VAL A 70 -6.66 24.99 8.71
CA VAL A 70 -7.51 24.49 9.81
C VAL A 70 -6.84 23.36 10.55
N ALA A 71 -6.44 22.32 9.83
CA ALA A 71 -5.87 21.13 10.42
C ALA A 71 -4.54 21.43 11.15
N THR A 72 -3.71 22.32 10.61
CA THR A 72 -2.37 22.64 11.16
C THR A 72 -2.36 23.82 12.13
N ARG A 73 -3.44 24.62 12.17
CA ARG A 73 -3.52 25.90 12.90
C ARG A 73 -2.52 26.97 12.43
N ILE A 74 -2.03 26.89 11.18
CA ILE A 74 -0.99 27.79 10.64
C ILE A 74 -1.55 29.15 10.16
N TYR A 75 -2.85 29.42 10.30
CA TYR A 75 -3.58 30.64 9.87
C TYR A 75 -3.01 32.02 10.23
N LEU A 76 -1.92 32.09 10.99
CA LEU A 76 -1.56 33.26 11.80
C LEU A 76 -0.72 34.32 11.06
N GLU A 77 -0.21 34.07 9.85
CA GLU A 77 0.85 34.94 9.32
C GLU A 77 0.43 35.90 8.19
N GLN A 78 -0.61 35.62 7.40
CA GLN A 78 -0.92 36.44 6.21
C GLN A 78 -2.42 36.46 5.88
N GLN A 79 -3.15 37.51 6.27
CA GLN A 79 -4.55 37.67 5.84
C GLN A 79 -4.93 39.10 5.47
N GLU A 80 -5.70 39.21 4.38
CA GLU A 80 -6.42 40.43 4.03
C GLU A 80 -7.56 40.69 5.04
N PRO A 81 -7.76 41.94 5.50
CA PRO A 81 -8.82 42.27 6.44
C PRO A 81 -10.20 42.25 5.75
N LEU A 82 -10.83 41.08 5.64
CA LEU A 82 -12.22 40.96 5.21
C LEU A 82 -13.18 41.22 6.38
N LYS A 83 -14.21 42.05 6.17
CA LYS A 83 -15.27 42.26 7.16
C LYS A 83 -16.25 41.08 7.13
N VAL A 84 -16.41 40.41 8.27
CA VAL A 84 -17.40 39.34 8.45
C VAL A 84 -18.80 39.95 8.62
N ASP A 85 -19.80 39.39 7.91
CA ASP A 85 -21.20 39.82 8.00
C ASP A 85 -22.00 38.90 8.96
N PRO A 86 -22.38 39.36 10.16
CA PRO A 86 -23.16 38.56 11.11
C PRO A 86 -24.67 38.53 10.80
N SER A 87 -25.15 39.24 9.78
CA SER A 87 -26.58 39.36 9.43
C SER A 87 -27.38 38.03 9.39
N PRO A 88 -26.81 36.87 8.98
CA PRO A 88 -27.55 35.61 8.93
C PRO A 88 -28.01 35.09 10.31
N VAL A 89 -27.39 35.56 11.40
CA VAL A 89 -27.65 35.07 12.77
C VAL A 89 -28.06 36.14 13.78
N THR A 90 -27.98 37.42 13.41
CA THR A 90 -28.30 38.55 14.31
C THR A 90 -29.77 38.63 14.71
N SER A 91 -30.67 38.10 13.88
CA SER A 91 -32.10 38.05 14.18
C SER A 91 -32.48 36.98 15.22
N LEU A 92 -31.55 36.07 15.55
CA LEU A 92 -31.81 34.95 16.46
C LEU A 92 -31.39 35.31 17.88
N SER A 93 -32.25 35.01 18.85
CA SER A 93 -31.82 34.99 20.25
C SER A 93 -30.84 33.83 20.52
N PRO A 94 -29.98 33.90 21.54
CA PRO A 94 -29.07 32.80 21.90
C PRO A 94 -29.79 31.45 22.11
N GLU A 95 -30.98 31.48 22.72
CA GLU A 95 -31.80 30.29 22.94
C GLU A 95 -32.37 29.71 21.63
N GLN A 96 -32.81 30.58 20.71
CA GLN A 96 -33.29 30.16 19.40
C GLN A 96 -32.14 29.57 18.57
N ALA A 97 -30.97 30.19 18.62
CA ALA A 97 -29.77 29.70 17.96
C ALA A 97 -29.38 28.32 18.51
N GLN A 98 -29.36 28.14 19.84
CA GLN A 98 -29.05 26.86 20.45
C GLN A 98 -30.03 25.76 20.04
N ARG A 99 -31.33 26.07 19.99
CA ARG A 99 -32.35 25.12 19.49
C ARG A 99 -32.13 24.71 18.03
N ARG A 100 -31.59 25.61 17.19
CA ARG A 100 -31.24 25.28 15.79
C ARG A 100 -29.96 24.44 15.72
N VAL A 101 -28.94 24.77 16.51
CA VAL A 101 -27.69 23.98 16.59
C VAL A 101 -27.98 22.55 17.02
N ASN A 102 -28.86 22.34 18.00
CA ASN A 102 -29.24 21.00 18.46
C ASN A 102 -29.94 20.15 17.38
N LYS A 103 -30.42 20.76 16.29
CA LYS A 103 -31.04 20.07 15.15
C LYS A 103 -30.07 19.83 13.99
N LEU A 104 -28.86 20.38 14.06
CA LEU A 104 -27.85 20.17 13.03
C LEU A 104 -27.36 18.73 13.08
N HIS A 105 -27.25 18.10 11.90
CA HIS A 105 -26.52 16.87 11.74
C HIS A 105 -25.10 17.23 11.31
N ILE A 106 -24.16 17.17 12.25
CA ILE A 106 -22.73 17.40 11.99
C ILE A 106 -22.05 16.04 12.05
N SER A 107 -21.68 15.52 10.87
CA SER A 107 -21.02 14.22 10.73
C SER A 107 -19.71 14.16 11.49
N ASP A 108 -19.31 12.96 11.90
CA ASP A 108 -17.96 12.74 12.39
C ASP A 108 -16.94 12.97 11.26
N LEU A 109 -15.72 13.35 11.64
CA LEU A 109 -14.66 13.61 10.68
C LEU A 109 -14.17 12.33 10.02
N SER A 110 -14.14 11.22 10.75
CA SER A 110 -13.77 9.91 10.22
C SER A 110 -14.91 9.31 9.39
N PRO A 111 -14.63 8.72 8.22
CA PRO A 111 -15.64 7.95 7.50
C PRO A 111 -16.01 6.67 8.29
N PRO A 112 -17.21 6.10 8.10
CA PRO A 112 -17.63 4.87 8.79
C PRO A 112 -16.70 3.66 8.57
N ALA A 113 -15.94 3.67 7.47
CA ALA A 113 -14.98 2.62 7.12
C ALA A 113 -13.51 3.03 7.38
N PHE A 114 -13.26 4.07 8.17
CA PHE A 114 -11.90 4.52 8.47
C PHE A 114 -11.14 3.43 9.25
N PRO A 115 -10.01 2.92 8.74
CA PRO A 115 -9.31 1.84 9.41
C PRO A 115 -8.78 2.28 10.79
N PRO A 116 -8.88 1.45 11.84
CA PRO A 116 -8.37 1.80 13.18
C PRO A 116 -6.86 2.13 13.22
N HIS A 117 -6.10 1.62 12.25
CA HIS A 117 -4.65 1.86 12.10
C HIS A 117 -4.33 3.10 11.26
N ALA A 118 -5.32 3.75 10.66
CA ALA A 118 -5.09 4.94 9.85
C ALA A 118 -4.69 6.12 10.75
N PRO A 119 -3.91 7.09 10.24
CA PRO A 119 -3.56 8.29 10.99
C PRO A 119 -4.81 9.00 11.53
N ASN A 120 -4.79 9.31 12.82
CA ASN A 120 -5.91 9.99 13.49
C ASN A 120 -5.82 11.52 13.39
N ASP A 121 -4.98 12.05 12.51
CA ASP A 121 -4.87 13.49 12.30
C ASP A 121 -6.10 14.03 11.55
N LEU A 122 -6.40 15.32 11.77
CA LEU A 122 -7.60 15.96 11.24
C LEU A 122 -7.61 16.04 9.71
N LEU A 123 -6.44 16.27 9.11
CA LEU A 123 -6.31 16.44 7.66
C LEU A 123 -6.59 15.13 6.93
N THR A 124 -5.96 14.04 7.35
CA THR A 124 -6.15 12.71 6.75
C THR A 124 -7.61 12.28 6.87
N ARG A 125 -8.22 12.40 8.07
CA ARG A 125 -9.63 12.06 8.27
C ARG A 125 -10.54 12.86 7.35
N PHE A 126 -10.34 14.18 7.27
CA PHE A 126 -11.14 15.06 6.41
C PHE A 126 -10.99 14.69 4.93
N VAL A 127 -9.77 14.55 4.41
CA VAL A 127 -9.50 14.30 2.98
C VAL A 127 -10.13 12.97 2.54
N ILE A 128 -9.92 11.91 3.31
CA ILE A 128 -10.46 10.58 2.98
C ILE A 128 -12.00 10.58 3.05
N HIS A 129 -12.58 11.18 4.11
CA HIS A 129 -14.04 11.25 4.21
C HIS A 129 -14.65 12.10 3.10
N ARG A 130 -14.04 13.25 2.80
CA ARG A 130 -14.54 14.16 1.78
C ARG A 130 -14.44 13.54 0.40
N ALA A 131 -13.37 12.82 0.08
CA ALA A 131 -13.26 12.09 -1.18
C ALA A 131 -14.37 11.03 -1.34
N ASN A 132 -14.64 10.27 -0.26
CA ASN A 132 -15.71 9.28 -0.25
C ASN A 132 -17.07 9.93 -0.52
N ARG A 133 -17.39 11.05 0.15
CA ARG A 133 -18.65 11.78 -0.05
C ARG A 133 -18.78 12.35 -1.46
N ILE A 134 -17.72 12.97 -1.99
CA ILE A 134 -17.71 13.50 -3.37
C ILE A 134 -18.14 12.40 -4.34
N ASP A 135 -17.48 11.24 -4.32
CA ASP A 135 -17.82 10.18 -5.27
C ASP A 135 -19.16 9.51 -4.96
N SER A 136 -19.46 9.18 -3.71
CA SER A 136 -20.69 8.45 -3.36
C SER A 136 -21.97 9.28 -3.55
N GLU A 137 -21.90 10.60 -3.38
CA GLU A 137 -23.07 11.48 -3.43
C GLU A 137 -23.25 12.14 -4.79
N THR A 138 -22.17 12.32 -5.56
CA THR A 138 -22.23 13.05 -6.84
C THR A 138 -21.69 12.26 -8.04
N GLY A 139 -20.97 11.16 -7.82
CA GLY A 139 -20.26 10.42 -8.87
C GLY A 139 -19.06 11.17 -9.47
N LEU A 140 -18.69 12.33 -8.93
CA LEU A 140 -17.61 13.19 -9.44
C LEU A 140 -16.23 12.78 -8.92
N LEU A 141 -15.83 11.53 -9.12
CA LEU A 141 -14.51 11.03 -8.73
C LEU A 141 -13.37 11.90 -9.31
N THR A 142 -13.59 12.54 -10.46
CA THR A 142 -12.65 13.46 -11.11
C THR A 142 -12.32 14.72 -10.30
N LEU A 143 -13.07 15.04 -9.23
CA LEU A 143 -12.72 16.11 -8.29
C LEU A 143 -11.73 15.65 -7.21
N VAL A 144 -11.64 14.34 -6.93
CA VAL A 144 -10.77 13.81 -5.87
C VAL A 144 -9.28 14.11 -6.08
N PRO A 145 -8.71 14.12 -7.31
CA PRO A 145 -7.35 14.60 -7.55
C PRO A 145 -7.10 16.00 -6.98
N ARG A 146 -7.99 16.96 -7.26
CA ARG A 146 -7.87 18.35 -6.76
C ARG A 146 -7.93 18.44 -5.24
N LEU A 147 -8.57 17.46 -4.58
CA LEU A 147 -8.66 17.35 -3.12
C LEU A 147 -7.39 16.73 -2.52
N ALA A 148 -6.86 15.65 -3.10
CA ALA A 148 -5.82 14.82 -2.50
C ALA A 148 -4.39 15.18 -2.95
N GLU A 149 -4.20 15.53 -4.22
CA GLU A 149 -2.90 15.83 -4.82
C GLU A 149 -2.06 16.87 -4.06
N PRO A 150 -2.64 17.97 -3.55
CA PRO A 150 -1.89 18.96 -2.79
C PRO A 150 -1.15 18.42 -1.56
N PHE A 151 -1.53 17.22 -1.07
CA PHE A 151 -1.01 16.64 0.16
C PHE A 151 -0.10 15.43 -0.06
N LEU A 152 0.06 14.95 -1.30
CA LEU A 152 0.78 13.70 -1.58
C LEU A 152 2.25 13.78 -1.17
N ASP A 153 2.92 14.93 -1.33
CA ASP A 153 4.33 15.08 -0.96
C ASP A 153 4.56 15.08 0.55
N THR A 154 3.58 15.54 1.31
CA THR A 154 3.69 15.77 2.76
C THR A 154 3.01 14.71 3.61
N ASN A 155 2.11 13.90 3.03
CA ASN A 155 1.32 12.91 3.76
C ASN A 155 1.41 11.54 3.06
N GLU A 156 2.24 10.65 3.61
CA GLU A 156 2.50 9.32 3.07
C GLU A 156 1.25 8.43 3.03
N TYR A 157 0.34 8.57 4.00
CA TYR A 157 -0.89 7.80 4.03
C TYR A 157 -1.81 8.19 2.89
N ILE A 158 -2.05 9.49 2.69
CA ILE A 158 -2.85 10.00 1.57
C ILE A 158 -2.20 9.60 0.24
N ARG A 159 -0.86 9.67 0.13
CA ARG A 159 -0.12 9.22 -1.06
C ARG A 159 -0.37 7.75 -1.38
N THR A 160 -0.19 6.88 -0.40
CA THR A 160 -0.38 5.43 -0.55
C THR A 160 -1.83 5.12 -0.92
N TRP A 161 -2.79 5.75 -0.24
CA TRP A 161 -4.21 5.58 -0.54
C TRP A 161 -4.57 6.08 -1.94
N TYR A 162 -4.07 7.25 -2.35
CA TYR A 162 -4.33 7.81 -3.67
C TYR A 162 -3.82 6.89 -4.79
N VAL A 163 -2.55 6.46 -4.70
CA VAL A 163 -1.92 5.60 -5.70
C VAL A 163 -2.56 4.22 -5.75
N ALA A 164 -3.01 3.67 -4.62
CA ALA A 164 -3.54 2.32 -4.55
C ALA A 164 -5.07 2.21 -4.66
N VAL A 165 -5.81 3.33 -4.61
CA VAL A 165 -7.29 3.30 -4.60
C VAL A 165 -7.84 4.27 -5.61
N VAL A 166 -7.48 5.56 -5.50
CA VAL A 166 -8.06 6.60 -6.35
C VAL A 166 -7.58 6.49 -7.80
N LEU A 167 -6.26 6.37 -8.01
CA LEU A 167 -5.67 6.34 -9.34
C LEU A 167 -6.10 5.11 -10.17
N PRO A 168 -6.10 3.87 -9.63
CA PRO A 168 -6.62 2.70 -10.34
C PRO A 168 -8.10 2.87 -10.71
N LEU A 169 -8.91 3.42 -9.81
CA LEU A 169 -10.33 3.61 -10.06
C LEU A 169 -10.61 4.71 -11.09
N LEU A 170 -9.83 5.79 -11.10
CA LEU A 170 -9.90 6.83 -12.12
C LEU A 170 -9.56 6.27 -13.51
N ARG A 171 -8.47 5.50 -13.59
CA ARG A 171 -8.06 4.82 -14.83
C ARG A 171 -9.16 3.89 -15.33
N PHE A 172 -9.67 3.04 -14.46
CA PHE A 172 -10.75 2.12 -14.79
C PHE A 172 -12.00 2.87 -15.30
N ARG A 173 -12.49 3.88 -14.56
CA ARG A 173 -13.76 4.56 -14.85
C ARG A 173 -13.74 5.58 -15.97
N TYR A 174 -12.58 6.17 -16.28
CA TYR A 174 -12.53 7.33 -17.17
C TYR A 174 -11.47 7.23 -18.26
N GLU A 175 -10.37 6.52 -18.03
CA GLU A 175 -9.26 6.46 -18.99
C GLU A 175 -9.34 5.22 -19.88
N TYR A 176 -9.51 4.05 -19.28
CA TYR A 176 -9.42 2.77 -19.99
C TYR A 176 -10.80 2.21 -20.34
N TYR A 177 -11.76 2.29 -19.43
CA TYR A 177 -13.08 1.67 -19.60
C TYR A 177 -14.25 2.60 -19.25
N PRO A 178 -14.38 3.77 -19.91
CA PRO A 178 -15.43 4.75 -19.62
C PRO A 178 -16.86 4.24 -19.84
N ASP A 179 -17.03 3.21 -20.69
CA ASP A 179 -18.33 2.63 -21.01
C ASP A 179 -18.75 1.50 -20.05
N THR A 180 -17.96 1.24 -19.01
CA THR A 180 -18.30 0.22 -17.99
C THR A 180 -19.64 0.55 -17.36
N LYS A 181 -20.55 -0.44 -17.33
CA LYS A 181 -21.85 -0.29 -16.67
C LYS A 181 -21.67 -0.38 -15.16
N ASP A 182 -22.24 0.59 -14.45
CA ASP A 182 -22.29 0.64 -12.98
C ASP A 182 -20.93 0.38 -12.29
N PRO A 183 -19.88 1.16 -12.62
CA PRO A 183 -18.58 0.97 -12.00
C PRO A 183 -18.65 1.27 -10.49
N PRO A 184 -17.79 0.63 -9.67
CA PRO A 184 -17.85 0.81 -8.22
C PRO A 184 -17.54 2.26 -7.82
N THR A 185 -18.20 2.69 -6.76
CA THR A 185 -17.83 3.90 -6.02
C THR A 185 -16.52 3.68 -5.26
N LEU A 186 -15.81 4.76 -4.94
CA LEU A 186 -14.56 4.76 -4.19
C LEU A 186 -14.65 3.97 -2.88
N PRO A 187 -15.68 4.13 -2.03
CA PRO A 187 -15.81 3.33 -0.80
C PRO A 187 -16.08 1.85 -1.06
N SER A 188 -16.73 1.50 -2.18
CA SER A 188 -16.99 0.10 -2.54
C SER A 188 -15.75 -0.57 -3.14
N PHE A 189 -15.00 0.15 -3.98
CA PHE A 189 -13.74 -0.30 -4.57
C PHE A 189 -12.66 -0.55 -3.51
N GLU A 190 -12.55 0.32 -2.50
CA GLU A 190 -11.59 0.16 -1.40
C GLU A 190 -11.88 -1.08 -0.52
N LYS A 191 -13.12 -1.58 -0.55
CA LYS A 191 -13.56 -2.73 0.27
C LYS A 191 -13.46 -4.08 -0.44
N LEU A 192 -13.12 -4.09 -1.74
CA LEU A 192 -12.93 -5.34 -2.47
C LEU A 192 -11.84 -6.18 -1.80
N ASP A 193 -12.07 -7.48 -1.71
CA ASP A 193 -11.02 -8.43 -1.36
C ASP A 193 -10.16 -8.73 -2.59
N GLY A 194 -9.06 -9.47 -2.38
CA GLY A 194 -8.11 -9.81 -3.44
C GLY A 194 -8.79 -10.37 -4.69
N GLN A 195 -9.64 -11.39 -4.55
CA GLN A 195 -10.27 -12.07 -5.66
C GLN A 195 -11.20 -11.13 -6.44
N HIS A 196 -12.17 -10.50 -5.76
CA HIS A 196 -13.10 -9.59 -6.43
C HIS A 196 -12.42 -8.36 -7.02
N GLY A 197 -11.30 -7.91 -6.44
CA GLY A 197 -10.48 -6.84 -6.99
C GLY A 197 -9.81 -7.22 -8.30
N ILE A 198 -9.24 -8.43 -8.39
CA ILE A 198 -8.65 -8.94 -9.64
C ILE A 198 -9.71 -9.16 -10.71
N ASP A 199 -10.82 -9.81 -10.35
CA ASP A 199 -11.93 -10.06 -11.28
C ASP A 199 -12.44 -8.76 -11.89
N LEU A 200 -12.59 -7.70 -11.08
CA LEU A 200 -13.00 -6.39 -11.55
C LEU A 200 -11.93 -5.75 -12.46
N LEU A 201 -10.69 -5.65 -11.99
CA LEU A 201 -9.63 -4.89 -12.64
C LEU A 201 -9.16 -5.52 -13.96
N LEU A 202 -9.34 -6.84 -14.12
CA LEU A 202 -9.01 -7.58 -15.35
C LEU A 202 -10.24 -7.99 -16.15
N SER A 203 -11.45 -7.58 -15.74
CA SER A 203 -12.72 -7.97 -16.40
C SER A 203 -12.76 -7.66 -17.90
N ASN A 204 -12.16 -6.55 -18.33
CA ASN A 204 -12.17 -6.13 -19.74
C ASN A 204 -11.04 -6.74 -20.56
N VAL A 205 -10.05 -7.38 -19.92
CA VAL A 205 -8.94 -8.02 -20.62
C VAL A 205 -9.43 -9.25 -21.39
N THR A 206 -10.40 -9.99 -20.85
CA THR A 206 -10.91 -11.24 -21.45
C THR A 206 -11.92 -11.03 -22.59
N HIS A 207 -12.24 -9.78 -22.93
CA HIS A 207 -13.25 -9.42 -23.92
C HIS A 207 -12.69 -8.86 -25.23
N VAL A 208 -11.37 -8.92 -25.41
CA VAL A 208 -10.66 -8.43 -26.59
C VAL A 208 -9.90 -9.59 -27.23
N ASP A 209 -9.80 -9.62 -28.56
CA ASP A 209 -8.94 -10.58 -29.25
C ASP A 209 -7.48 -10.16 -29.08
N HIS A 210 -6.62 -11.06 -28.59
CA HIS A 210 -5.20 -10.78 -28.36
C HIS A 210 -4.35 -11.45 -29.44
N GLU A 211 -3.67 -10.62 -30.23
CA GLU A 211 -2.58 -11.10 -31.09
C GLU A 211 -1.27 -11.06 -30.31
N ILE A 212 -0.35 -11.99 -30.60
CA ILE A 212 1.01 -11.94 -30.07
C ILE A 212 1.70 -10.77 -30.77
N THR A 213 1.79 -9.62 -30.10
CA THR A 213 2.35 -8.40 -30.68
C THR A 213 3.87 -8.38 -30.50
N SER A 214 4.61 -8.19 -31.59
CA SER A 214 6.04 -7.87 -31.47
C SER A 214 6.20 -6.51 -30.79
N SER A 215 7.11 -6.43 -29.84
CA SER A 215 7.43 -5.41 -28.81
C SER A 215 7.52 -3.91 -29.19
N THR A 216 6.88 -3.42 -30.26
CA THR A 216 7.15 -2.04 -30.74
C THR A 216 5.96 -1.14 -31.09
N GLU A 217 4.69 -1.58 -31.09
CA GLU A 217 3.61 -0.68 -31.56
C GLU A 217 2.41 -0.45 -30.62
N SER A 218 2.16 -1.27 -29.57
CA SER A 218 1.17 -0.94 -28.52
C SER A 218 1.36 -1.84 -27.30
N GLU A 219 1.33 -1.27 -26.09
CA GLU A 219 1.25 -2.06 -24.84
C GLU A 219 -0.04 -2.90 -24.86
N GLY A 220 0.09 -4.21 -24.69
CA GLY A 220 -1.01 -5.15 -24.56
C GLY A 220 -1.90 -4.76 -23.39
N ILE A 221 -3.23 -4.86 -23.61
CA ILE A 221 -4.24 -4.42 -22.65
C ILE A 221 -4.04 -5.07 -21.27
N ALA A 222 -3.67 -6.36 -21.25
CA ALA A 222 -3.37 -7.11 -20.04
C ALA A 222 -2.17 -6.55 -19.26
N ALA A 223 -1.08 -6.20 -19.96
CA ALA A 223 0.12 -5.65 -19.34
C ALA A 223 -0.15 -4.25 -18.77
N ARG A 224 -0.78 -3.39 -19.59
CA ARG A 224 -1.20 -2.03 -19.19
C ARG A 224 -2.06 -2.06 -17.95
N ASP A 225 -3.14 -2.84 -17.95
CA ASP A 225 -4.09 -2.93 -16.85
C ASP A 225 -3.43 -3.47 -15.59
N THR A 226 -2.57 -4.48 -15.74
CA THR A 226 -1.89 -5.06 -14.58
C THR A 226 -0.88 -4.08 -13.97
N ARG A 227 -0.11 -3.36 -14.79
CA ARG A 227 0.87 -2.35 -14.35
C ARG A 227 0.18 -1.11 -13.76
N ALA A 228 -0.85 -0.60 -14.43
CA ALA A 228 -1.44 0.70 -14.13
C ALA A 228 -2.60 0.63 -13.13
N MET A 229 -3.24 -0.53 -12.95
CA MET A 229 -4.36 -0.69 -12.01
C MET A 229 -4.10 -1.77 -10.97
N VAL A 230 -3.85 -3.02 -11.39
CA VAL A 230 -3.74 -4.17 -10.46
C VAL A 230 -2.56 -4.02 -9.51
N GLY A 231 -1.35 -3.76 -10.02
CA GLY A 231 -0.15 -3.66 -9.20
C GLY A 231 -0.26 -2.60 -8.10
N PRO A 232 -0.62 -1.34 -8.42
CA PRO A 232 -0.85 -0.30 -7.42
C PRO A 232 -1.94 -0.68 -6.41
N TRP A 233 -3.06 -1.24 -6.87
CA TRP A 233 -4.16 -1.65 -6.00
C TRP A 233 -3.75 -2.78 -5.04
N MET A 234 -3.08 -3.80 -5.56
CA MET A 234 -2.62 -4.99 -4.84
C MET A 234 -1.57 -4.65 -3.77
N TYR A 235 -0.65 -3.74 -4.09
CA TYR A 235 0.33 -3.22 -3.14
C TYR A 235 -0.38 -2.59 -1.93
N GLY A 236 -1.31 -1.67 -2.18
CA GLY A 236 -2.07 -1.04 -1.10
C GLY A 236 -3.00 -2.01 -0.38
N HIS A 237 -3.62 -2.97 -1.07
CA HIS A 237 -4.49 -3.97 -0.46
C HIS A 237 -3.71 -4.81 0.56
N THR A 238 -2.53 -5.28 0.16
CA THR A 238 -1.61 -6.03 1.03
C THR A 238 -1.19 -5.22 2.25
N GLU A 239 -0.79 -3.95 2.07
CA GLU A 239 -0.44 -3.05 3.18
C GLU A 239 -1.62 -2.84 4.14
N ARG A 240 -2.82 -2.57 3.61
CA ARG A 240 -4.04 -2.38 4.42
C ARG A 240 -4.42 -3.66 5.18
N LYS A 241 -4.34 -4.83 4.55
CA LYS A 241 -4.60 -6.14 5.17
C LYS A 241 -3.60 -6.44 6.27
N ARG A 242 -2.31 -6.22 6.03
CA ARG A 242 -1.24 -6.39 7.03
C ARG A 242 -1.48 -5.51 8.26
N ARG A 243 -1.77 -4.23 8.07
CA ARG A 243 -2.06 -3.28 9.17
C ARG A 243 -3.33 -3.65 9.97
N ARG A 244 -4.36 -4.22 9.31
CA ARG A 244 -5.57 -4.75 10.00
C ARG A 244 -5.26 -5.95 10.89
N LEU A 245 -4.34 -6.84 10.48
CA LEU A 245 -3.99 -8.04 11.24
C LEU A 245 -3.22 -7.69 12.51
N TYR A 246 -2.27 -6.76 12.45
CA TYR A 246 -1.52 -6.32 13.62
C TYR A 246 -2.42 -5.74 14.72
N ASN A 247 -3.41 -4.91 14.36
CA ASN A 247 -4.30 -4.28 15.35
C ASN A 247 -5.35 -5.23 15.97
N LYS A 248 -5.74 -6.31 15.29
CA LYS A 248 -6.74 -7.27 15.83
C LYS A 248 -6.24 -8.05 17.05
N THR A 249 -4.92 -8.13 17.24
CA THR A 249 -4.31 -8.89 18.33
C THR A 249 -4.25 -8.14 19.66
N ASP A 250 -4.42 -6.82 19.66
CA ASP A 250 -4.35 -5.97 20.87
C ASP A 250 -5.69 -5.83 21.60
N ASP A 251 -6.81 -6.29 21.02
CA ASP A 251 -8.17 -6.11 21.56
C ASP A 251 -8.68 -7.27 22.46
N LYS A 252 -7.81 -8.16 22.95
CA LYS A 252 -8.21 -9.14 23.99
C LYS A 252 -7.91 -8.59 25.39
N PRO A 253 -8.92 -8.23 26.20
CA PRO A 253 -8.69 -7.90 27.60
C PRO A 253 -8.46 -9.18 28.42
N ASP A 254 -7.53 -9.09 29.36
CA ASP A 254 -7.21 -10.03 30.44
C ASP A 254 -6.55 -11.37 30.08
N VAL A 255 -5.21 -11.37 30.06
CA VAL A 255 -4.44 -12.29 30.91
C VAL A 255 -3.30 -11.51 31.56
N LYS A 256 -3.34 -11.38 32.89
CA LYS A 256 -2.19 -10.91 33.68
C LYS A 256 -1.05 -11.89 33.54
N HIS A 257 0.01 -11.52 32.82
CA HIS A 257 1.34 -12.07 33.07
C HIS A 257 2.39 -10.96 32.95
N HIS A 258 3.14 -10.79 34.05
CA HIS A 258 4.48 -10.21 34.03
C HIS A 258 5.30 -10.90 32.94
N ASP A 259 5.80 -10.16 31.96
CA ASP A 259 7.23 -9.99 31.74
C ASP A 259 7.51 -9.03 30.57
N GLN A 260 8.68 -8.44 30.64
CA GLN A 260 9.19 -7.33 29.83
C GLN A 260 9.40 -7.70 28.35
N ASP A 261 9.22 -6.69 27.50
CA ASP A 261 9.76 -6.54 26.14
C ASP A 261 9.74 -7.78 25.24
N THR A 262 8.60 -8.04 24.60
CA THR A 262 8.56 -8.82 23.36
C THR A 262 8.05 -7.95 22.22
N VAL A 263 8.99 -7.42 21.43
CA VAL A 263 8.71 -7.01 20.05
C VAL A 263 8.29 -8.28 19.31
N ARG A 264 6.97 -8.49 19.17
CA ARG A 264 6.43 -9.66 18.47
C ARG A 264 6.72 -9.55 16.97
N SER A 265 7.67 -10.37 16.51
CA SER A 265 7.94 -10.62 15.09
C SER A 265 6.67 -11.01 14.32
N PRO A 266 6.59 -10.71 13.00
CA PRO A 266 5.53 -11.21 12.14
C PRO A 266 5.43 -12.74 12.22
N PRO A 267 4.24 -13.35 12.05
CA PRO A 267 4.12 -14.80 12.02
C PRO A 267 5.02 -15.38 10.91
N ARG A 268 5.75 -16.45 11.25
CA ARG A 268 6.61 -17.21 10.32
C ARG A 268 5.87 -17.45 9.01
N THR A 269 6.45 -17.06 7.88
CA THR A 269 5.97 -17.44 6.53
C THR A 269 5.86 -18.95 6.50
N ALA A 270 4.64 -19.48 6.35
CA ALA A 270 4.40 -20.92 6.32
C ALA A 270 5.10 -21.56 5.11
N PHE A 271 5.57 -22.80 5.30
CA PHE A 271 6.14 -23.63 4.26
C PHE A 271 5.16 -23.77 3.08
N ILE A 272 5.58 -23.36 1.89
CA ILE A 272 4.81 -23.55 0.65
C ILE A 272 5.01 -25.00 0.21
N LYS A 273 3.92 -25.75 0.09
CA LYS A 273 3.99 -27.15 -0.35
C LYS A 273 4.21 -27.23 -1.86
N LEU A 274 4.80 -28.34 -2.31
CA LEU A 274 5.14 -28.59 -3.73
C LEU A 274 3.89 -28.66 -4.65
N ASP A 275 2.73 -28.87 -4.03
CA ASP A 275 1.39 -28.94 -4.60
C ASP A 275 0.70 -27.56 -4.76
N GLY A 276 1.39 -26.47 -4.42
CA GLY A 276 0.93 -25.09 -4.60
C GLY A 276 0.67 -24.35 -3.28
N VAL A 277 0.30 -23.07 -3.39
CA VAL A 277 -0.22 -22.29 -2.25
C VAL A 277 -1.72 -22.53 -2.15
N SER A 278 -2.18 -22.97 -0.99
CA SER A 278 -3.61 -23.11 -0.68
C SER A 278 -4.11 -21.91 0.14
N LYS A 279 -5.43 -21.70 0.16
CA LYS A 279 -6.06 -20.64 0.96
C LYS A 279 -5.73 -20.75 2.46
N GLU A 280 -5.30 -21.94 2.91
CA GLU A 280 -4.90 -22.24 4.28
C GLU A 280 -3.46 -21.82 4.63
N ASP A 281 -2.60 -21.59 3.63
CA ASP A 281 -1.17 -21.27 3.84
C ASP A 281 -0.96 -19.85 4.36
N LYS A 282 -1.99 -18.99 4.30
CA LYS A 282 -2.00 -17.63 4.88
C LYS A 282 -0.74 -16.83 4.55
N THR A 283 -0.26 -16.95 3.31
CA THR A 283 0.94 -16.26 2.78
C THR A 283 0.86 -14.74 2.94
N GLY A 284 -0.35 -14.20 3.13
CA GLY A 284 -0.59 -12.78 3.43
C GLY A 284 -0.56 -11.88 2.20
N HIS A 285 -0.42 -12.45 1.01
CA HIS A 285 -0.27 -11.72 -0.26
C HIS A 285 -1.27 -12.22 -1.30
N ASP A 286 -2.16 -11.33 -1.73
CA ASP A 286 -3.31 -11.65 -2.60
C ASP A 286 -2.93 -11.69 -4.10
N TRP A 287 -1.62 -11.69 -4.40
CA TRP A 287 -1.09 -11.88 -5.76
C TRP A 287 -1.44 -13.26 -6.34
N GLU A 288 -1.77 -14.23 -5.49
CA GLU A 288 -2.29 -15.54 -5.90
C GLU A 288 -3.46 -15.44 -6.86
N TYR A 289 -4.36 -14.46 -6.69
CA TYR A 289 -5.51 -14.28 -7.57
C TYR A 289 -5.11 -13.81 -8.97
N VAL A 290 -4.02 -13.04 -9.10
CA VAL A 290 -3.48 -12.65 -10.42
C VAL A 290 -2.89 -13.87 -11.11
N PHE A 291 -2.14 -14.70 -10.38
CA PHE A 291 -1.56 -15.92 -10.95
C PHE A 291 -2.63 -16.95 -11.32
N GLU A 292 -3.66 -17.11 -10.48
CA GLU A 292 -4.83 -17.95 -10.78
C GLU A 292 -5.54 -17.46 -12.04
N TRP A 293 -5.77 -16.14 -12.15
CA TRP A 293 -6.34 -15.53 -13.36
C TRP A 293 -5.47 -15.81 -14.59
N MET A 294 -4.15 -15.67 -14.50
CA MET A 294 -3.23 -15.96 -15.61
C MET A 294 -3.32 -17.44 -16.03
N VAL A 295 -3.30 -18.37 -15.09
CA VAL A 295 -3.40 -19.82 -15.40
C VAL A 295 -4.73 -20.16 -16.06
N HIS A 296 -5.83 -19.60 -15.53
CA HIS A 296 -7.16 -19.84 -16.08
C HIS A 296 -7.26 -19.35 -17.53
N ASN A 297 -6.77 -18.13 -17.81
CA ASN A 297 -6.83 -17.56 -19.14
C ASN A 297 -5.79 -18.14 -20.10
N ALA A 298 -4.66 -18.68 -19.63
CA ALA A 298 -3.66 -19.32 -20.49
C ALA A 298 -4.19 -20.53 -21.27
N VAL A 299 -5.23 -21.18 -20.77
CA VAL A 299 -5.87 -22.35 -21.42
C VAL A 299 -6.61 -21.92 -22.69
N ASP A 300 -7.30 -20.78 -22.63
CA ASP A 300 -8.19 -20.30 -23.69
C ASP A 300 -7.52 -19.23 -24.57
N ASP A 301 -6.63 -18.42 -23.99
CA ASP A 301 -5.90 -17.34 -24.63
C ASP A 301 -4.48 -17.21 -24.06
N PHE A 302 -3.57 -18.03 -24.59
CA PHE A 302 -2.17 -18.01 -24.19
C PHE A 302 -1.45 -16.71 -24.58
N ALA A 303 -1.92 -16.01 -25.61
CA ALA A 303 -1.31 -14.76 -26.10
C ALA A 303 -1.46 -13.64 -25.06
N VAL A 304 -2.63 -13.52 -24.42
CA VAL A 304 -2.86 -12.60 -23.28
C VAL A 304 -1.80 -12.71 -22.21
N VAL A 305 -1.54 -13.95 -21.79
CA VAL A 305 -0.65 -14.24 -20.66
C VAL A 305 0.80 -14.01 -21.05
N THR A 306 1.14 -14.36 -22.29
CA THR A 306 2.47 -14.15 -22.86
C THR A 306 2.78 -12.66 -22.97
N ASN A 307 1.88 -11.87 -23.58
CA ASN A 307 2.01 -10.41 -23.68
C ASN A 307 2.10 -9.75 -22.30
N LEU A 308 1.28 -10.20 -21.33
CA LEU A 308 1.34 -9.71 -19.96
C LEU A 308 2.71 -9.95 -19.33
N ILE A 309 3.31 -11.13 -19.52
CA ILE A 309 4.62 -11.49 -18.95
C ILE A 309 5.75 -10.73 -19.64
N GLU A 310 5.71 -10.65 -20.97
CA GLU A 310 6.75 -10.01 -21.79
C GLU A 310 6.83 -8.51 -21.53
N GLU A 311 5.68 -7.85 -21.50
CA GLU A 311 5.59 -6.40 -21.33
C GLU A 311 5.55 -5.98 -19.86
N TRP A 312 5.57 -6.92 -18.92
CA TRP A 312 5.69 -6.62 -17.49
C TRP A 312 6.99 -5.85 -17.17
N ASP A 313 8.07 -6.12 -17.91
CA ASP A 313 9.29 -5.30 -18.16
C ASP A 313 10.42 -6.20 -18.82
N GLU A 314 10.86 -5.84 -20.04
CA GLU A 314 11.69 -6.52 -21.10
C GLU A 314 13.11 -7.14 -20.80
N PRO A 315 13.80 -7.92 -21.72
CA PRO A 315 13.35 -8.57 -23.00
C PRO A 315 13.82 -10.04 -23.31
N ASP A 316 13.05 -10.67 -24.22
CA ASP A 316 13.30 -11.60 -25.37
C ASP A 316 14.09 -12.91 -25.32
N VAL A 317 14.88 -13.23 -24.29
CA VAL A 317 15.64 -14.50 -24.29
C VAL A 317 14.84 -15.68 -23.74
N LEU A 318 13.84 -15.41 -22.90
CA LEU A 318 13.04 -16.43 -22.20
C LEU A 318 12.00 -17.13 -23.08
N LEU A 319 11.77 -16.63 -24.30
CA LEU A 319 10.67 -17.00 -25.18
C LEU A 319 11.07 -17.96 -26.30
N ARG A 320 12.32 -18.44 -26.31
CA ARG A 320 12.76 -19.41 -27.31
C ARG A 320 12.02 -20.73 -27.11
N PRO A 321 11.59 -21.43 -28.18
CA PRO A 321 10.88 -22.71 -28.07
C PRO A 321 11.64 -23.79 -27.28
N GLU A 322 12.96 -23.68 -27.19
CA GLU A 322 13.80 -24.60 -26.42
C GLU A 322 13.89 -24.24 -24.91
N HIS A 323 13.32 -23.11 -24.48
CA HIS A 323 13.40 -22.61 -23.12
C HIS A 323 12.31 -23.24 -22.21
N PRO A 324 12.64 -23.72 -20.99
CA PRO A 324 11.67 -24.39 -20.12
C PRO A 324 10.42 -23.56 -19.75
N LEU A 325 10.48 -22.23 -19.90
CA LEU A 325 9.36 -21.32 -19.67
C LEU A 325 8.44 -21.12 -20.88
N ALA A 326 8.81 -21.59 -22.07
CA ALA A 326 8.13 -21.28 -23.33
C ALA A 326 7.15 -22.38 -23.80
N THR A 327 7.02 -23.50 -23.07
CA THR A 327 6.07 -24.56 -23.37
C THR A 327 5.19 -24.83 -22.15
N PRO A 328 3.87 -24.64 -22.19
CA PRO A 328 3.01 -24.79 -21.02
C PRO A 328 2.94 -26.25 -20.57
N LYS A 329 3.61 -26.56 -19.46
CA LYS A 329 3.59 -27.85 -18.76
C LYS A 329 3.56 -27.60 -17.25
N LEU A 330 3.17 -28.61 -16.47
CA LEU A 330 3.13 -28.52 -15.00
C LEU A 330 4.49 -28.10 -14.43
N GLU A 331 5.57 -28.62 -15.00
CA GLU A 331 6.94 -28.33 -14.62
C GLU A 331 7.30 -26.86 -14.89
N THR A 332 6.77 -26.29 -15.98
CA THR A 332 6.96 -24.88 -16.36
C THR A 332 6.22 -23.93 -15.42
N TYR A 333 5.02 -24.32 -14.99
CA TYR A 333 4.26 -23.59 -13.97
C TYR A 333 5.00 -23.58 -12.63
N MET A 334 5.46 -24.75 -12.16
CA MET A 334 6.23 -24.87 -10.93
C MET A 334 7.50 -24.02 -11.01
N LEU A 335 8.21 -24.05 -12.13
CA LEU A 335 9.40 -23.23 -12.35
C LEU A 335 9.12 -21.72 -12.26
N LEU A 336 8.04 -21.24 -12.87
CA LEU A 336 7.62 -19.84 -12.76
C LEU A 336 7.30 -19.46 -11.32
N GLN A 337 6.57 -20.33 -10.61
CA GLN A 337 6.25 -20.16 -9.20
C GLN A 337 7.53 -20.07 -8.33
N MET A 338 8.55 -20.90 -8.61
CA MET A 338 9.85 -20.83 -7.94
C MET A 338 10.60 -19.52 -8.22
N MET A 339 10.45 -18.95 -9.41
CA MET A 339 11.02 -17.64 -9.73
C MET A 339 10.31 -16.50 -9.00
N VAL A 340 8.99 -16.54 -8.91
CA VAL A 340 8.19 -15.56 -8.15
C VAL A 340 8.62 -15.56 -6.68
N TYR A 341 8.73 -16.73 -6.07
CA TYR A 341 9.18 -16.84 -4.68
C TYR A 341 10.62 -16.40 -4.51
N SER A 342 11.49 -16.66 -5.48
CA SER A 342 12.86 -16.17 -5.42
C SER A 342 12.93 -14.63 -5.45
N ALA A 343 12.12 -13.97 -6.28
CA ALA A 343 12.02 -12.50 -6.29
C ALA A 343 11.52 -11.98 -4.93
N TYR A 344 10.53 -12.66 -4.33
CA TYR A 344 10.00 -12.33 -3.02
C TYR A 344 11.04 -12.45 -1.90
N GLN A 345 11.77 -13.57 -1.82
CA GLN A 345 12.79 -13.76 -0.80
C GLN A 345 13.92 -12.73 -0.94
N LEU A 346 14.34 -12.42 -2.17
CA LEU A 346 15.34 -11.39 -2.45
C LEU A 346 14.87 -10.00 -2.01
N ALA A 347 13.61 -9.63 -2.26
CA ALA A 347 13.03 -8.39 -1.75
C ALA A 347 13.04 -8.34 -0.21
N GLY A 348 12.72 -9.46 0.45
CA GLY A 348 12.81 -9.61 1.90
C GLY A 348 14.24 -9.47 2.46
N LEU A 349 15.26 -9.75 1.65
CA LEU A 349 16.67 -9.53 1.97
C LEU A 349 17.13 -8.09 1.66
N GLY A 350 16.24 -7.24 1.12
CA GLY A 350 16.55 -5.86 0.73
C GLY A 350 17.10 -5.73 -0.70
N HIS A 351 16.90 -6.74 -1.54
CA HIS A 351 17.35 -6.74 -2.93
C HIS A 351 16.19 -7.06 -3.89
N SER A 352 15.31 -6.08 -4.11
CA SER A 352 14.19 -6.25 -5.04
C SER A 352 14.67 -6.34 -6.48
N ILE A 353 14.31 -7.42 -7.17
CA ILE A 353 14.55 -7.63 -8.60
C ILE A 353 13.31 -8.22 -9.28
N SER A 354 13.19 -8.06 -10.59
CA SER A 354 12.10 -8.64 -11.39
C SER A 354 12.21 -10.17 -11.49
N ILE A 355 11.08 -10.83 -11.73
CA ILE A 355 11.01 -12.28 -12.02
C ILE A 355 11.88 -12.63 -13.24
N LEU A 356 11.93 -11.75 -14.24
CA LEU A 356 12.84 -11.87 -15.38
C LEU A 356 14.31 -11.90 -14.94
N ASN A 357 14.73 -11.01 -14.04
CA ASN A 357 16.10 -11.01 -13.54
C ASN A 357 16.38 -12.21 -12.64
N VAL A 358 15.38 -12.73 -11.94
CA VAL A 358 15.46 -14.04 -11.26
C VAL A 358 15.70 -15.17 -12.26
N ALA A 359 14.94 -15.22 -13.36
CA ALA A 359 15.13 -16.20 -14.43
C ALA A 359 16.53 -16.08 -15.06
N LYS A 360 17.01 -14.85 -15.27
CA LYS A 360 18.37 -14.57 -15.72
C LYS A 360 19.42 -15.11 -14.76
N LEU A 361 19.25 -14.86 -13.46
CA LEU A 361 20.12 -15.40 -12.42
C LEU A 361 20.11 -16.93 -12.40
N ARG A 362 18.95 -17.56 -12.60
CA ARG A 362 18.83 -19.02 -12.56
C ARG A 362 19.44 -19.72 -13.77
N PHE A 363 19.23 -19.20 -14.97
CA PHE A 363 19.54 -19.90 -16.22
C PHE A 363 20.77 -19.40 -16.95
N PHE A 364 21.14 -18.14 -16.76
CA PHE A 364 22.16 -17.49 -17.58
C PHE A 364 23.32 -16.93 -16.76
N ALA A 365 23.13 -16.65 -15.47
CA ALA A 365 24.21 -16.16 -14.62
C ALA A 365 25.24 -17.25 -14.31
N THR A 366 26.50 -16.85 -14.39
CA THR A 366 27.66 -17.63 -13.97
C THR A 366 27.74 -17.73 -12.44
N GLN A 367 28.54 -18.67 -11.94
CA GLN A 367 28.81 -18.80 -10.51
C GLN A 367 29.36 -17.50 -9.90
N ASP A 368 30.24 -16.79 -10.61
CA ASP A 368 30.83 -15.53 -10.14
C ASP A 368 29.77 -14.40 -10.05
N GLU A 369 28.84 -14.33 -11.01
CA GLU A 369 27.73 -13.35 -10.98
C GLU A 369 26.74 -13.63 -9.85
N GLN A 370 26.42 -14.91 -9.61
CA GLN A 370 25.59 -15.31 -8.46
C GLN A 370 26.30 -14.99 -7.13
N LEU A 371 27.61 -15.25 -7.03
CA LEU A 371 28.40 -14.96 -5.84
C LEU A 371 28.50 -13.45 -5.59
N ALA A 372 28.68 -12.64 -6.63
CA ALA A 372 28.70 -11.18 -6.52
C ALA A 372 27.38 -10.65 -5.95
N LEU A 373 26.25 -11.21 -6.40
CA LEU A 373 24.94 -10.87 -5.86
C LEU A 373 24.77 -11.30 -4.41
N LEU A 374 25.17 -12.52 -4.07
CA LEU A 374 25.16 -13.03 -2.70
C LEU A 374 25.94 -12.09 -1.76
N LEU A 375 27.18 -11.76 -2.11
CA LEU A 375 28.02 -10.86 -1.32
C LEU A 375 27.38 -9.49 -1.14
N LYS A 376 26.75 -8.94 -2.19
CA LYS A 376 26.01 -7.68 -2.11
C LYS A 376 24.86 -7.76 -1.09
N ILE A 377 24.12 -8.86 -1.08
CA ILE A 377 23.02 -9.08 -0.14
C ILE A 377 23.57 -9.21 1.28
N VAL A 378 24.51 -10.12 1.52
CA VAL A 378 25.02 -10.39 2.87
C VAL A 378 25.70 -9.15 3.46
N HIS A 379 26.49 -8.40 2.69
CA HIS A 379 27.03 -7.10 3.17
C HIS A 379 25.94 -6.06 3.43
N GLY A 380 24.89 -6.03 2.61
CA GLY A 380 23.72 -5.17 2.83
C GLY A 380 22.97 -5.51 4.11
N LEU A 381 22.91 -6.79 4.49
CA LEU A 381 22.36 -7.23 5.78
C LEU A 381 23.22 -6.73 6.95
N ALA A 382 24.54 -6.73 6.79
CA ALA A 382 25.47 -6.24 7.81
C ALA A 382 25.26 -4.75 8.13
N ALA A 383 24.98 -3.96 7.09
CA ALA A 383 24.80 -2.52 7.17
C ALA A 383 23.48 -2.07 7.83
N LYS A 384 22.55 -3.00 8.11
CA LYS A 384 21.23 -2.70 8.71
C LYS A 384 21.25 -2.49 10.24
N GLY A 385 22.43 -2.41 10.86
CA GLY A 385 22.59 -2.16 12.31
C GLY A 385 22.60 -3.44 13.14
N LYS A 386 22.38 -3.32 14.46
CA LYS A 386 22.40 -4.46 15.39
C LYS A 386 21.17 -5.33 15.19
N ARG A 387 21.38 -6.63 14.98
CA ARG A 387 20.34 -7.63 14.67
C ARG A 387 20.39 -8.76 15.68
N ASP A 388 19.23 -9.37 15.96
CA ASP A 388 19.12 -10.53 16.85
C ASP A 388 19.31 -11.85 16.09
N ASP A 389 19.51 -12.95 16.81
CA ASP A 389 19.73 -14.28 16.22
C ASP A 389 18.56 -14.73 15.35
N HIS A 390 17.33 -14.41 15.75
CA HIS A 390 16.15 -14.81 15.00
C HIS A 390 16.10 -14.15 13.62
N GLN A 391 16.52 -12.89 13.52
CA GLN A 391 16.65 -12.17 12.27
C GLN A 391 17.78 -12.74 11.40
N TRP A 392 18.88 -13.18 12.01
CA TRP A 392 19.97 -13.84 11.30
C TRP A 392 19.58 -15.22 10.78
N GLN A 393 18.95 -16.05 11.61
CA GLN A 393 18.37 -17.33 11.20
C GLN A 393 17.41 -17.13 10.03
N HIS A 394 16.50 -16.16 10.15
CA HIS A 394 15.49 -15.93 9.12
C HIS A 394 16.09 -15.54 7.77
N ASP A 395 17.19 -14.77 7.77
CA ASP A 395 17.88 -14.43 6.52
C ASP A 395 18.70 -15.60 5.98
N TYR A 396 19.29 -16.41 6.86
CA TYR A 396 19.96 -17.64 6.48
C TYR A 396 18.99 -18.62 5.80
N ASP A 397 17.82 -18.86 6.39
CA ASP A 397 16.78 -19.73 5.84
C ASP A 397 16.38 -19.28 4.42
N LYS A 398 16.26 -17.96 4.21
CA LYS A 398 15.99 -17.40 2.88
C LYS A 398 17.13 -17.66 1.90
N LEU A 399 18.37 -17.50 2.31
CA LEU A 399 19.53 -17.73 1.45
C LEU A 399 19.64 -19.21 1.06
N ILE A 400 19.39 -20.13 1.99
CA ILE A 400 19.38 -21.57 1.72
C ILE A 400 18.18 -21.96 0.84
N TRP A 401 17.02 -21.38 1.08
CA TRP A 401 15.87 -21.56 0.20
C TRP A 401 16.15 -21.04 -1.22
N LEU A 402 16.80 -19.90 -1.37
CA LEU A 402 17.23 -19.37 -2.67
C LEU A 402 18.33 -20.22 -3.33
N TRP A 403 19.11 -20.96 -2.54
CA TRP A 403 20.13 -21.88 -3.03
C TRP A 403 19.53 -23.13 -3.65
N ASN A 404 18.56 -23.77 -3.00
CA ASN A 404 18.10 -25.10 -3.40
C ASN A 404 16.58 -25.24 -3.58
N TRP A 405 15.81 -24.18 -3.37
CA TRP A 405 14.37 -24.20 -3.54
C TRP A 405 13.65 -25.24 -2.66
N ASN A 406 14.37 -25.77 -1.65
CA ASN A 406 13.95 -26.87 -0.80
C ASN A 406 13.64 -28.17 -1.57
N ILE A 407 14.34 -28.43 -2.68
CA ILE A 407 14.23 -29.66 -3.48
C ILE A 407 15.23 -30.69 -2.96
N GLU A 408 14.77 -31.88 -2.59
CA GLU A 408 15.67 -33.00 -2.27
C GLU A 408 16.40 -33.44 -3.56
N LEU A 409 17.71 -33.23 -3.62
CA LEU A 409 18.55 -33.67 -4.73
C LEU A 409 19.10 -35.07 -4.42
N GLU A 410 19.01 -35.99 -5.39
CA GLU A 410 19.53 -37.36 -5.25
C GLU A 410 21.06 -37.42 -5.15
N ASP A 411 21.75 -36.34 -5.53
CA ASP A 411 23.22 -36.23 -5.51
C ASP A 411 23.66 -35.37 -4.32
N GLU A 412 24.34 -35.98 -3.36
CA GLU A 412 24.94 -35.27 -2.23
C GLU A 412 26.06 -34.34 -2.71
N GLY A 413 25.71 -33.07 -2.95
CA GLY A 413 26.45 -32.01 -2.28
C GLY A 413 27.35 -31.06 -3.07
N LEU A 414 27.02 -30.62 -4.28
CA LEU A 414 27.81 -29.51 -4.89
C LEU A 414 27.01 -28.32 -5.43
N LYS A 415 25.78 -28.50 -5.93
CA LYS A 415 24.98 -27.43 -6.55
C LYS A 415 23.50 -27.55 -6.20
N GLY A 416 22.88 -26.42 -5.89
CA GLY A 416 21.46 -26.35 -5.54
C GLY A 416 20.56 -26.14 -6.76
N ALA A 417 19.26 -26.41 -6.62
CA ALA A 417 18.30 -26.21 -7.70
C ALA A 417 17.87 -24.75 -7.91
N GLY A 418 18.19 -23.86 -6.97
CA GLY A 418 17.71 -22.48 -6.91
C GLY A 418 18.57 -21.44 -7.62
N ILE A 419 18.29 -20.16 -7.38
CA ILE A 419 18.97 -19.03 -8.04
C ILE A 419 20.41 -18.84 -7.62
N PHE A 420 20.81 -19.36 -6.45
CA PHE A 420 22.21 -19.44 -6.03
C PHE A 420 22.80 -20.84 -6.27
N GLY A 421 22.09 -21.67 -7.04
CA GLY A 421 22.40 -23.08 -7.22
C GLY A 421 23.77 -23.38 -7.82
N HIS A 422 24.41 -22.43 -8.52
CA HIS A 422 25.76 -22.62 -9.05
C HIS A 422 26.86 -22.44 -7.98
N ILE A 423 26.52 -21.89 -6.81
CA ILE A 423 27.42 -21.72 -5.67
C ILE A 423 27.31 -22.97 -4.79
N GLU A 424 28.43 -23.42 -4.23
CA GLU A 424 28.43 -24.48 -3.22
C GLU A 424 27.76 -23.99 -1.93
N LYS A 425 26.95 -24.83 -1.27
CA LYS A 425 26.29 -24.48 0.01
C LYS A 425 27.30 -23.98 1.06
N THR A 426 28.44 -24.65 1.15
CA THR A 426 29.55 -24.30 2.06
C THR A 426 30.13 -22.91 1.80
N THR A 427 30.06 -22.43 0.55
CA THR A 427 30.48 -21.07 0.20
C THR A 427 29.44 -20.05 0.67
N ILE A 428 28.15 -20.35 0.54
CA ILE A 428 27.07 -19.49 1.07
C ILE A 428 27.18 -19.36 2.59
N GLU A 429 27.29 -20.50 3.28
CA GLU A 429 27.46 -20.57 4.74
C GLU A 429 28.71 -19.79 5.18
N ARG A 430 29.84 -19.97 4.47
CA ARG A 430 31.10 -19.26 4.76
C ARG A 430 30.96 -17.74 4.62
N GLU A 431 30.38 -17.25 3.53
CA GLU A 431 30.25 -15.79 3.33
C GLU A 431 29.25 -15.18 4.32
N PHE A 432 28.18 -15.91 4.67
CA PHE A 432 27.24 -15.50 5.70
C PHE A 432 27.91 -15.43 7.09
N LEU A 433 28.68 -16.46 7.46
CA LEU A 433 29.44 -16.53 8.71
C LEU A 433 30.45 -15.38 8.86
N LYS A 434 31.18 -15.03 7.80
CA LYS A 434 32.13 -13.89 7.83
C LYS A 434 31.45 -12.60 8.25
N VAL A 435 30.23 -12.36 7.75
CA VAL A 435 29.46 -11.16 8.06
C VAL A 435 28.90 -11.21 9.48
N LEU A 436 28.41 -12.37 9.93
CA LEU A 436 27.98 -12.55 11.32
C LEU A 436 29.11 -12.23 12.31
N VAL A 437 30.29 -12.80 12.11
CA VAL A 437 31.47 -12.56 12.96
C VAL A 437 31.88 -11.08 12.94
N SER A 438 31.85 -10.45 11.76
CA SER A 438 32.20 -9.02 11.64
C SER A 438 31.19 -8.08 12.31
N ASN A 439 29.97 -8.54 12.61
CA ASN A 439 28.92 -7.77 13.28
C ASN A 439 28.78 -8.09 14.79
N GLY A 440 29.38 -9.19 15.26
CA GLY A 440 29.30 -9.66 16.65
C GLY A 440 30.60 -9.57 17.45
N CYS A 441 31.77 -9.54 16.79
CA CYS A 441 33.05 -9.68 17.48
C CYS A 441 33.59 -8.34 18.02
N GLU A 442 33.54 -8.15 19.35
CA GLU A 442 34.33 -7.14 20.06
C GLU A 442 35.63 -7.72 20.67
N SER A 443 35.80 -9.05 20.76
CA SER A 443 37.03 -9.70 21.29
C SER A 443 37.21 -11.19 20.91
N ASP A 444 38.44 -11.71 20.96
CA ASP A 444 38.80 -13.10 20.61
C ASP A 444 38.15 -14.18 21.52
N ASP A 445 37.73 -13.84 22.74
CA ASP A 445 37.08 -14.77 23.67
C ASP A 445 35.58 -15.00 23.35
N ASP A 446 34.92 -14.05 22.66
CA ASP A 446 33.52 -14.18 22.21
C ASP A 446 33.37 -15.06 20.97
N LEU A 447 34.47 -15.28 20.23
CA LEU A 447 34.46 -16.02 18.96
C LEU A 447 34.04 -17.49 19.14
N ALA A 448 34.43 -18.14 20.24
CA ALA A 448 34.09 -19.54 20.49
C ALA A 448 32.60 -19.73 20.83
N SER A 449 32.04 -18.82 21.64
CA SER A 449 30.62 -18.79 22.03
C SER A 449 29.73 -18.44 20.84
N ASP A 450 30.15 -17.48 20.03
CA ASP A 450 29.45 -17.09 18.80
C ASP A 450 29.50 -18.20 17.75
N VAL A 451 30.61 -18.92 17.60
CA VAL A 451 30.70 -20.09 16.70
C VAL A 451 29.77 -21.22 17.16
N GLU A 452 29.65 -21.49 18.46
CA GLU A 452 28.76 -22.53 19.01
C GLU A 452 27.27 -22.15 18.86
N ARG A 453 26.94 -20.86 19.08
CA ARG A 453 25.61 -20.28 18.81
C ARG A 453 25.27 -20.28 17.31
N MET A 454 26.27 -20.12 16.44
CA MET A 454 26.13 -20.15 14.99
C MET A 454 25.97 -21.57 14.46
N LEU A 455 26.63 -22.59 15.00
CA LEU A 455 26.39 -23.99 14.62
C LEU A 455 24.94 -24.41 14.83
N HIS A 456 24.29 -23.89 15.89
CA HIS A 456 22.85 -24.05 16.11
C HIS A 456 21.95 -23.46 15.00
N ILE A 457 22.44 -22.49 14.20
CA ILE A 457 21.71 -21.91 13.07
C ILE A 457 21.73 -22.86 11.85
N PHE A 458 22.76 -23.70 11.73
CA PHE A 458 22.98 -24.61 10.60
C PHE A 458 22.46 -26.04 10.84
N ASP A 459 22.17 -26.42 12.09
CA ASP A 459 21.85 -27.79 12.53
C ASP A 459 20.34 -28.13 12.65
N ASP A 460 19.43 -27.19 12.35
CA ASP A 460 17.98 -27.40 12.19
C ASP A 460 17.56 -27.26 10.71
#